data_AF-T0SWH9-F1
#
_entry.id   AF-T0SWH9-F1
#
_cell.length_a   1.000
_cell.length_b   1.000
_cell.length_c   1.000
_cell.angle_alpha   90.00
_cell.angle_beta   90.00
_cell.angle_gamma   90.00
#
_symmetry.space_group_name_H-M   'P 1'
#
loop_
_entity.id
_entity.type
_entity.pdbx_description
1 polymer ?
#
loop_
_entity_poly.entity_id
_entity_poly.type
_entity_poly.pdbx_seq_one_letter_code
_entity_poly.pdbx_strand_id
1 'polypeptide(L)'
;MNNPAKKIIHIDMDCFYAQVEMRDNPKLQNIPLAIGGKPGTRSVLCTANYTARKYGVRSAMPSNTAVKLCPGLVIMPPNFHKYKKESEIIQEVFYEYTDLVEPLSLDEAYLDVSNCTECHGSATLIAKEIKRKIFERTGLTASAGVAPNKFLAKVASEWNKPNGLFVITPDKVMDFVPTLPVKKINGVGPVTAARLKEAGIETCGDIKKLGLRKLQMHFSSFGETLWDYAHGIDNRDVVTDWTRKSLSCEQTYMSDIDNLDACLFEVPSLLEEVTDRLMRFKQKHESKGGGPLRLKKGFIKLKFHNFKSVTVEKTRTDDLLDQFWQSGSINADIIEYFKELLTEAYMRNPIPVRLIGVGLRFEEATPENCSDAQDEIDLFSFDFPL
;
A
#
# COMPACT_ATOMS: atom_id res chain seq x y z
N MET A 1 19.24 -26.21 14.99
CA MET A 1 17.93 -26.19 15.70
C MET A 1 16.87 -25.92 14.65
N ASN A 2 15.92 -26.85 14.44
CA ASN A 2 14.80 -26.61 13.53
C ASN A 2 13.94 -25.49 14.13
N ASN A 3 13.99 -24.30 13.52
CA ASN A 3 13.05 -23.24 13.87
C ASN A 3 11.63 -23.79 13.58
N PRO A 4 10.67 -23.77 14.52
CA PRO A 4 9.32 -24.22 14.25
C PRO A 4 8.76 -23.49 13.02
N ALA A 5 8.03 -24.21 12.17
CA ALA A 5 7.46 -23.64 10.96
C ALA A 5 6.56 -22.45 11.31
N LYS A 6 6.78 -21.30 10.67
CA LYS A 6 5.97 -20.10 10.90
C LYS A 6 4.51 -20.36 10.55
N LYS A 7 3.59 -19.71 11.27
CA LYS A 7 2.15 -19.72 11.00
C LYS A 7 1.71 -18.32 10.62
N ILE A 8 1.61 -18.03 9.33
CA ILE A 8 1.24 -16.72 8.82
C ILE A 8 -0.22 -16.74 8.37
N ILE A 9 -0.99 -15.75 8.82
CA ILE A 9 -2.35 -15.48 8.36
C ILE A 9 -2.31 -14.21 7.51
N HIS A 10 -2.93 -14.22 6.34
CA HIS A 10 -3.29 -13.01 5.61
C HIS A 10 -4.80 -12.85 5.64
N ILE A 11 -5.28 -11.73 6.19
CA ILE A 11 -6.70 -11.35 6.17
C ILE A 11 -6.88 -10.26 5.10
N ASP A 12 -7.93 -10.40 4.30
CA ASP A 12 -8.29 -9.45 3.24
C ASP A 12 -9.81 -9.31 3.17
N MET A 13 -10.32 -8.10 3.41
CA MET A 13 -11.77 -7.84 3.42
C MET A 13 -12.41 -8.03 2.04
N ASP A 14 -13.63 -8.56 2.00
CA ASP A 14 -14.29 -8.81 0.73
C ASP A 14 -14.86 -7.52 0.14
N CYS A 15 -14.34 -7.09 -1.02
CA CYS A 15 -14.76 -5.86 -1.71
C CYS A 15 -14.98 -4.65 -0.78
N PHE A 16 -14.04 -4.40 0.14
CA PHE A 16 -14.19 -3.59 1.35
C PHE A 16 -15.08 -2.36 1.22
N TYR A 17 -14.70 -1.35 0.43
CA TYR A 17 -15.49 -0.10 0.35
C TYR A 17 -16.91 -0.33 -0.15
N ALA A 18 -17.11 -1.20 -1.14
CA ALA A 18 -18.45 -1.51 -1.65
C ALA A 18 -19.28 -2.27 -0.61
N GLN A 19 -18.66 -3.19 0.13
CA GLN A 19 -19.33 -3.91 1.21
C GLN A 19 -19.77 -2.97 2.33
N VAL A 20 -18.92 -2.01 2.71
CA VAL A 20 -19.23 -0.98 3.68
C VAL A 20 -20.42 -0.12 3.25
N GLU A 21 -20.54 0.23 1.96
CA GLU A 21 -21.75 0.93 1.46
C GLU A 21 -23.00 0.03 1.40
N MET A 22 -22.85 -1.24 1.01
CA MET A 22 -23.97 -2.19 0.94
C MET A 22 -24.55 -2.55 2.31
N ARG A 23 -23.72 -2.57 3.36
CA ARG A 23 -24.16 -2.75 4.74
C ARG A 23 -25.06 -1.59 5.19
N ASP A 24 -24.61 -0.37 4.95
CA ASP A 24 -25.30 0.84 5.42
C ASP A 24 -26.53 1.19 4.58
N ASN A 25 -26.58 0.74 3.33
CA ASN A 25 -27.73 0.92 2.46
C ASN A 25 -28.13 -0.41 1.79
N PRO A 26 -29.11 -1.13 2.36
CA PRO A 26 -29.57 -2.42 1.83
C PRO A 26 -30.03 -2.40 0.38
N LYS A 27 -30.44 -1.24 -0.16
CA LYS A 27 -30.84 -1.09 -1.57
C LYS A 27 -29.67 -1.36 -2.54
N LEU A 28 -28.43 -1.31 -2.06
CA LEU A 28 -27.22 -1.51 -2.87
C LEU A 28 -26.78 -2.99 -2.96
N GLN A 29 -27.31 -3.88 -2.13
CA GLN A 29 -26.81 -5.26 -2.00
C GLN A 29 -26.94 -6.09 -3.28
N ASN A 30 -28.02 -5.88 -4.03
CA ASN A 30 -28.40 -6.73 -5.17
C ASN A 30 -28.19 -6.05 -6.53
N ILE A 31 -27.45 -4.94 -6.58
CA ILE A 31 -27.18 -4.21 -7.83
C ILE A 31 -25.66 -4.20 -8.11
N PRO A 32 -25.23 -4.04 -9.37
CA PRO A 32 -23.82 -3.80 -9.67
C PRO A 32 -23.39 -2.44 -9.08
N LEU A 33 -22.45 -2.47 -8.14
CA LEU A 33 -21.93 -1.30 -7.44
C LEU A 33 -20.42 -1.21 -7.60
N ALA A 34 -19.93 0.00 -7.83
CA ALA A 34 -18.52 0.34 -7.70
C ALA A 34 -18.32 1.64 -6.91
N ILE A 35 -17.14 1.73 -6.28
CA ILE A 35 -16.69 2.94 -5.58
C ILE A 35 -15.60 3.57 -6.42
N GLY A 36 -15.73 4.86 -6.76
CA GLY A 36 -14.80 5.57 -7.62
C GLY A 36 -15.34 6.92 -8.07
N GLY A 37 -14.62 7.58 -8.97
CA GLY A 37 -15.11 8.82 -9.58
C GLY A 37 -16.14 8.57 -10.68
N LYS A 38 -16.92 9.60 -11.01
CA LYS A 38 -18.01 9.49 -12.00
C LYS A 38 -17.49 9.19 -13.42
N PRO A 39 -18.27 8.52 -14.29
CA PRO A 39 -18.01 8.53 -15.72
C PRO A 39 -18.05 9.96 -16.27
N GLY A 40 -17.42 10.21 -17.41
CA GLY A 40 -17.18 11.54 -17.97
C GLY A 40 -15.95 12.24 -17.38
N THR A 41 -15.36 11.69 -16.31
CA THR A 41 -14.13 12.19 -15.71
C THR A 41 -12.92 11.31 -16.08
N ARG A 42 -11.73 11.70 -15.62
CA ARG A 42 -10.49 10.92 -15.74
C ARG A 42 -10.29 9.91 -14.60
N SER A 43 -11.32 9.69 -13.77
CA SER A 43 -11.25 8.83 -12.59
C SER A 43 -11.31 7.35 -12.91
N VAL A 44 -10.75 6.56 -11.98
CA VAL A 44 -10.79 5.10 -11.98
C VAL A 44 -11.61 4.59 -10.78
N LEU A 45 -11.98 3.31 -10.81
CA LEU A 45 -12.65 2.64 -9.71
C LEU A 45 -11.65 2.23 -8.61
N CYS A 46 -11.99 2.48 -7.36
CA CYS A 46 -11.30 1.95 -6.19
C CYS A 46 -11.61 0.46 -5.99
N THR A 47 -12.89 0.10 -6.03
CA THR A 47 -13.37 -1.29 -5.92
C THR A 47 -14.73 -1.47 -6.58
N ALA A 48 -15.14 -2.71 -6.75
CA ALA A 48 -16.45 -3.11 -7.24
C ALA A 48 -16.96 -4.32 -6.46
N ASN A 49 -18.27 -4.39 -6.21
CA ASN A 49 -18.89 -5.55 -5.57
C ASN A 49 -18.86 -6.78 -6.50
N TYR A 50 -19.13 -7.96 -5.94
CA TYR A 50 -19.07 -9.21 -6.72
C TYR A 50 -20.08 -9.24 -7.87
N THR A 51 -21.23 -8.58 -7.73
CA THR A 51 -22.23 -8.44 -8.81
C THR A 51 -21.65 -7.71 -10.02
N ALA A 52 -21.00 -6.56 -9.82
CA ALA A 52 -20.32 -5.83 -10.88
C ALA A 52 -19.10 -6.58 -11.45
N ARG A 53 -18.35 -7.29 -10.59
CA ARG A 53 -17.19 -8.10 -11.00
C ARG A 53 -17.54 -9.23 -11.99
N LYS A 54 -18.78 -9.72 -12.00
CA LYS A 54 -19.27 -10.71 -12.99
C LYS A 54 -19.27 -10.15 -14.41
N TYR A 55 -19.47 -8.84 -14.57
CA TYR A 55 -19.39 -8.13 -15.85
C TYR A 55 -17.95 -7.76 -16.25
N GLY A 56 -16.95 -8.20 -15.48
CA GLY A 56 -15.56 -7.87 -15.72
C GLY A 56 -15.12 -6.52 -15.14
N VAL A 57 -15.98 -5.81 -14.39
CA VAL A 57 -15.61 -4.58 -13.68
C VAL A 57 -14.58 -4.90 -12.58
N ARG A 58 -13.48 -4.14 -12.50
CA ARG A 58 -12.38 -4.36 -11.55
C ARG A 58 -11.87 -3.04 -10.98
N SER A 59 -11.13 -3.12 -9.87
CA SER A 59 -10.34 -2.00 -9.34
C SER A 59 -9.35 -1.48 -10.39
N ALA A 60 -8.98 -0.19 -10.28
CA ALA A 60 -8.13 0.56 -11.20
C ALA A 60 -8.66 0.68 -12.65
N MET A 61 -9.86 0.16 -12.95
CA MET A 61 -10.51 0.33 -14.24
C MET A 61 -11.01 1.78 -14.42
N PRO A 62 -10.83 2.40 -15.60
CA PRO A 62 -11.46 3.69 -15.91
C PRO A 62 -12.98 3.62 -15.79
N SER A 63 -13.59 4.61 -15.14
CA SER A 63 -15.04 4.63 -14.87
C SER A 63 -15.86 4.58 -16.16
N ASN A 64 -15.37 5.24 -17.23
CA ASN A 64 -15.96 5.19 -18.57
C ASN A 64 -15.95 3.78 -19.19
N THR A 65 -14.93 2.99 -18.91
CA THR A 65 -14.85 1.61 -19.39
C THR A 65 -15.80 0.72 -18.58
N ALA A 66 -15.87 0.94 -17.26
CA ALA A 66 -16.71 0.15 -16.37
C ALA A 66 -18.20 0.24 -16.72
N VAL A 67 -18.71 1.45 -16.99
CA VAL A 67 -20.12 1.65 -17.39
C VAL A 67 -20.47 1.06 -18.76
N LYS A 68 -19.48 0.90 -19.66
CA LYS A 68 -19.67 0.19 -20.93
C LYS A 68 -19.75 -1.32 -20.74
N LEU A 69 -18.95 -1.87 -19.81
CA LEU A 69 -18.95 -3.31 -19.49
C LEU A 69 -20.20 -3.74 -18.73
N CYS A 70 -20.73 -2.87 -17.87
CA CYS A 70 -21.88 -3.15 -17.03
C CYS A 70 -22.93 -2.04 -17.17
N PRO A 71 -23.83 -2.13 -18.17
CA PRO A 71 -24.99 -1.25 -18.26
C PRO A 71 -25.84 -1.37 -17.00
N GLY A 72 -26.01 -0.27 -16.26
CA GLY A 72 -26.68 -0.25 -14.95
C GLY A 72 -25.73 -0.20 -13.74
N LEU A 73 -24.42 -0.14 -13.95
CA LEU A 73 -23.44 0.05 -12.88
C LEU A 73 -23.70 1.35 -12.11
N VAL A 74 -23.94 1.23 -10.81
CA VAL A 74 -23.97 2.38 -9.90
C VAL A 74 -22.55 2.67 -9.44
N ILE A 75 -22.10 3.92 -9.62
CA ILE A 75 -20.79 4.38 -9.14
C ILE A 75 -21.01 5.42 -8.04
N MET A 76 -20.46 5.16 -6.86
CA MET A 76 -20.50 6.07 -5.71
C MET A 76 -19.11 6.66 -5.42
N PRO A 77 -19.02 7.93 -5.00
CA PRO A 77 -17.76 8.50 -4.56
C PRO A 77 -17.27 7.80 -3.27
N PRO A 78 -15.94 7.68 -3.06
CA PRO A 78 -15.40 7.06 -1.85
C PRO A 78 -15.64 7.92 -0.60
N ASN A 79 -16.03 7.28 0.50
CA ASN A 79 -16.08 7.87 1.84
C ASN A 79 -14.93 7.33 2.72
N PHE A 80 -13.75 7.92 2.58
CA PHE A 80 -12.55 7.45 3.31
C PHE A 80 -12.61 7.61 4.82
N HIS A 81 -13.42 8.54 5.35
CA HIS A 81 -13.61 8.66 6.80
C HIS A 81 -14.27 7.40 7.35
N LYS A 82 -15.36 6.97 6.70
CA LYS A 82 -16.07 5.73 7.03
C LYS A 82 -15.14 4.52 6.93
N TYR A 83 -14.42 4.38 5.81
CA TYR A 83 -13.57 3.20 5.57
C TYR A 83 -12.41 3.10 6.57
N LYS A 84 -11.84 4.23 7.00
CA LYS A 84 -10.80 4.25 8.04
C LYS A 84 -11.33 3.81 9.40
N LYS A 85 -12.53 4.27 9.79
CA LYS A 85 -13.16 3.87 11.05
C LYS A 85 -13.39 2.35 11.12
N GLU A 86 -13.88 1.76 10.03
CA GLU A 86 -14.04 0.29 9.96
C GLU A 86 -12.69 -0.44 10.00
N SER A 87 -11.67 0.09 9.32
CA SER A 87 -10.30 -0.45 9.35
C SER A 87 -9.71 -0.48 10.76
N GLU A 88 -9.95 0.56 11.55
CA GLU A 88 -9.48 0.64 12.95
C GLU A 88 -10.08 -0.48 13.81
N ILE A 89 -11.39 -0.72 13.71
CA ILE A 89 -12.07 -1.81 14.41
C ILE A 89 -11.54 -3.19 13.97
N ILE A 90 -11.26 -3.36 12.68
CA ILE A 90 -10.70 -4.61 12.14
C ILE A 90 -9.27 -4.84 12.68
N GLN A 91 -8.45 -3.78 12.74
CA GLN A 91 -7.11 -3.87 13.28
C GLN A 91 -7.11 -4.20 14.78
N GLU A 92 -8.02 -3.64 15.56
CA GLU A 92 -8.21 -4.01 16.98
C GLU A 92 -8.45 -5.52 17.14
N VAL A 93 -9.25 -6.14 16.26
CA VAL A 93 -9.45 -7.59 16.27
C VAL A 93 -8.15 -8.35 16.00
N PHE A 94 -7.27 -7.84 15.13
CA PHE A 94 -5.98 -8.49 14.86
C PHE A 94 -5.06 -8.49 16.08
N TYR A 95 -4.96 -7.35 16.77
CA TYR A 95 -4.11 -7.17 17.94
C TYR A 95 -4.56 -7.99 19.17
N GLU A 96 -5.77 -8.55 19.17
CA GLU A 96 -6.19 -9.52 20.19
C GLU A 96 -5.47 -10.87 20.10
N TYR A 97 -4.80 -11.18 18.97
CA TYR A 97 -4.17 -12.49 18.74
C TYR A 97 -2.64 -12.41 18.67
N THR A 98 -2.08 -11.28 18.24
CA THR A 98 -0.65 -11.08 18.11
C THR A 98 -0.33 -9.61 17.96
N ASP A 99 0.81 -9.18 18.49
CA ASP A 99 1.38 -7.85 18.22
C ASP A 99 2.09 -7.79 16.86
N LEU A 100 2.37 -8.96 16.27
CA LEU A 100 3.02 -9.11 14.96
C LEU A 100 1.99 -8.95 13.84
N VAL A 101 1.52 -7.72 13.65
CA VAL A 101 0.57 -7.32 12.61
C VAL A 101 1.24 -6.35 11.64
N GLU A 102 1.20 -6.67 10.35
CA GLU A 102 1.67 -5.81 9.26
C GLU A 102 0.49 -5.44 8.35
N PRO A 103 -0.14 -4.27 8.55
CA PRO A 103 -1.14 -3.74 7.63
C PRO A 103 -0.51 -3.37 6.28
N LEU A 104 -1.10 -3.80 5.17
CA LEU A 104 -0.64 -3.39 3.82
C LEU A 104 -1.54 -2.28 3.24
N SER A 105 -2.81 -2.28 3.63
CA SER A 105 -3.83 -1.30 3.22
C SER A 105 -4.83 -1.08 4.37
N LEU A 106 -5.94 -0.39 4.09
CA LEU A 106 -7.05 -0.29 5.05
C LEU A 106 -7.76 -1.62 5.30
N ASP A 107 -7.62 -2.59 4.40
CA ASP A 107 -8.47 -3.78 4.36
C ASP A 107 -7.71 -5.10 4.34
N GLU A 108 -6.38 -5.07 4.44
CA GLU A 108 -5.57 -6.27 4.46
C GLU A 108 -4.36 -6.16 5.41
N ALA A 109 -4.03 -7.28 6.05
CA ALA A 109 -2.89 -7.39 6.95
C ALA A 109 -2.30 -8.81 6.95
N TYR A 110 -0.98 -8.92 7.17
CA TYR A 110 -0.36 -10.16 7.63
C TYR A 110 -0.32 -10.20 9.16
N LEU A 111 -0.54 -11.39 9.71
CA LEU A 111 -0.40 -11.68 11.13
C LEU A 111 0.55 -12.87 11.28
N ASP A 112 1.58 -12.73 12.12
CA ASP A 112 2.38 -13.87 12.57
C ASP A 112 1.80 -14.41 13.89
N VAL A 113 1.22 -15.61 13.81
CA VAL A 113 0.62 -16.30 14.96
C VAL A 113 1.43 -17.55 15.35
N SER A 114 2.71 -17.58 15.00
CA SER A 114 3.64 -18.69 15.30
C SER A 114 3.62 -19.06 16.78
N ASN A 115 3.63 -18.04 17.66
CA ASN A 115 3.68 -18.20 19.11
C ASN A 115 2.33 -17.95 19.82
N CYS A 116 1.26 -17.69 19.07
CA CYS A 116 -0.07 -17.49 19.65
C CYS A 116 -0.61 -18.81 20.23
N THR A 117 -1.10 -18.78 21.48
CA THR A 117 -1.66 -19.95 22.19
C THR A 117 -3.20 -20.03 22.10
N GLU A 118 -3.86 -18.93 21.73
CA GLU A 118 -5.30 -18.88 21.50
C GLU A 118 -5.74 -19.94 20.49
N CYS A 119 -6.98 -20.42 20.64
CA CYS A 119 -7.53 -21.50 19.81
C CYS A 119 -6.59 -22.72 19.71
N HIS A 120 -5.94 -23.08 20.83
CA HIS A 120 -4.95 -24.17 20.92
C HIS A 120 -3.75 -24.00 19.97
N GLY A 121 -3.40 -22.75 19.63
CA GLY A 121 -2.32 -22.41 18.71
C GLY A 121 -2.58 -22.77 17.25
N SER A 122 -3.82 -23.11 16.89
CA SER A 122 -4.21 -23.43 15.52
C SER A 122 -4.48 -22.16 14.73
N ALA A 123 -3.59 -21.81 13.80
CA ALA A 123 -3.77 -20.66 12.92
C ALA A 123 -5.05 -20.74 12.06
N THR A 124 -5.52 -21.94 11.76
CA THR A 124 -6.80 -22.13 11.05
C THR A 124 -7.98 -21.73 11.93
N LEU A 125 -7.98 -22.10 13.22
CA LEU A 125 -9.04 -21.72 14.14
C LEU A 125 -8.96 -20.22 14.49
N ILE A 126 -7.75 -19.69 14.69
CA ILE A 126 -7.53 -18.25 14.88
C ILE A 126 -8.10 -17.46 13.70
N ALA A 127 -7.79 -17.86 12.44
CA ALA A 127 -8.32 -17.19 11.26
C ALA A 127 -9.86 -17.24 11.16
N LYS A 128 -10.49 -18.36 11.54
CA LYS A 128 -11.96 -18.47 11.62
C LYS A 128 -12.55 -17.54 12.66
N GLU A 129 -11.91 -17.46 13.83
CA GLU A 129 -12.34 -16.64 14.94
C GLU A 129 -12.19 -15.14 14.64
N ILE A 130 -11.06 -14.73 14.04
CA ILE A 130 -10.85 -13.36 13.54
C ILE A 130 -11.97 -12.97 12.58
N LYS A 131 -12.26 -13.83 11.58
CA LYS A 131 -13.35 -13.59 10.64
C LYS A 131 -14.71 -13.44 11.33
N ARG A 132 -15.01 -14.28 12.32
CA ARG A 132 -16.24 -14.22 13.11
C ARG A 132 -16.33 -12.88 13.87
N LYS A 133 -15.28 -12.50 14.60
CA LYS A 133 -15.23 -11.24 15.36
C LYS A 133 -15.33 -10.01 14.46
N ILE A 134 -14.67 -10.00 13.31
CA ILE A 134 -14.81 -8.94 12.31
C ILE A 134 -16.29 -8.80 11.90
N PHE A 135 -16.94 -9.90 11.54
CA PHE A 135 -18.33 -9.88 11.14
C PHE A 135 -19.27 -9.42 12.27
N GLU A 136 -19.04 -9.86 13.51
CA GLU A 136 -19.85 -9.43 14.66
C GLU A 136 -19.72 -7.95 14.98
N ARG A 137 -18.50 -7.38 14.87
CA ARG A 137 -18.26 -5.97 15.21
C ARG A 137 -18.62 -5.00 14.09
N THR A 138 -18.49 -5.44 12.83
CA THR A 138 -18.61 -4.55 11.68
C THR A 138 -19.75 -4.92 10.74
N GLY A 139 -20.30 -6.13 10.81
CA GLY A 139 -21.22 -6.66 9.80
C GLY A 139 -20.57 -6.90 8.43
N LEU A 140 -19.23 -6.88 8.34
CA LEU A 140 -18.46 -7.08 7.10
C LEU A 140 -17.82 -8.46 7.09
N THR A 141 -17.73 -9.09 5.93
CA THR A 141 -17.00 -10.35 5.72
C THR A 141 -15.57 -10.10 5.26
N ALA A 142 -14.69 -11.00 5.68
CA ALA A 142 -13.31 -11.07 5.25
C ALA A 142 -12.98 -12.46 4.71
N SER A 143 -11.96 -12.56 3.87
CA SER A 143 -11.36 -13.83 3.48
C SER A 143 -9.99 -13.99 4.11
N ALA A 144 -9.60 -15.23 4.39
CA ALA A 144 -8.38 -15.54 5.12
C ALA A 144 -7.54 -16.60 4.40
N GLY A 145 -6.23 -16.39 4.35
CA GLY A 145 -5.26 -17.36 3.90
C GLY A 145 -4.30 -17.73 5.02
N VAL A 146 -4.07 -19.01 5.24
CA VAL A 146 -3.13 -19.51 6.26
C VAL A 146 -2.05 -20.31 5.58
N ALA A 147 -0.78 -19.96 5.80
CA ALA A 147 0.35 -20.65 5.17
C ALA A 147 1.66 -20.50 5.97
N PRO A 148 2.76 -21.19 5.57
CA PRO A 148 4.03 -21.13 6.27
C PRO A 148 4.83 -19.83 6.06
N ASN A 149 4.39 -18.96 5.14
CA ASN A 149 5.03 -17.69 4.82
C ASN A 149 4.04 -16.68 4.19
N LYS A 150 4.47 -15.42 4.08
CA LYS A 150 3.65 -14.29 3.59
C LYS A 150 3.16 -14.50 2.16
N PHE A 151 4.05 -14.89 1.24
CA PHE A 151 3.69 -15.18 -0.15
C PHE A 151 2.50 -16.13 -0.26
N LEU A 152 2.60 -17.32 0.33
CA LEU A 152 1.54 -18.33 0.26
C LEU A 152 0.30 -17.92 1.03
N ALA A 153 0.43 -17.22 2.16
CA ALA A 153 -0.71 -16.76 2.93
C ALA A 153 -1.57 -15.76 2.12
N LYS A 154 -0.93 -14.83 1.40
CA LYS A 154 -1.65 -13.90 0.53
C LYS A 154 -2.32 -14.62 -0.64
N VAL A 155 -1.61 -15.54 -1.31
CA VAL A 155 -2.19 -16.37 -2.38
C VAL A 155 -3.41 -17.13 -1.87
N ALA A 156 -3.32 -17.72 -0.68
CA ALA A 156 -4.40 -18.49 -0.07
C ALA A 156 -5.64 -17.63 0.23
N SER A 157 -5.46 -16.40 0.71
CA SER A 157 -6.58 -15.51 1.04
C SER A 157 -7.47 -15.15 -0.16
N GLU A 158 -6.90 -15.19 -1.37
CA GLU A 158 -7.59 -14.95 -2.64
C GLU A 158 -8.26 -16.21 -3.22
N TRP A 159 -7.96 -17.40 -2.68
CA TRP A 159 -8.30 -18.66 -3.33
C TRP A 159 -9.79 -18.99 -3.28
N ASN A 160 -10.40 -18.74 -2.11
CA ASN A 160 -11.79 -19.07 -1.81
C ASN A 160 -12.68 -17.81 -1.61
N LYS A 161 -12.26 -16.62 -2.07
CA LYS A 161 -13.08 -15.40 -1.98
C LYS A 161 -14.43 -15.56 -2.70
N PRO A 162 -15.55 -15.00 -2.19
CA PRO A 162 -15.70 -14.22 -0.95
C PRO A 162 -15.94 -15.04 0.31
N ASN A 163 -15.75 -14.42 1.47
CA ASN A 163 -15.92 -14.98 2.81
C ASN A 163 -15.24 -16.35 2.97
N GLY A 164 -14.14 -16.57 2.26
CA GLY A 164 -13.44 -17.83 2.19
C GLY A 164 -12.37 -17.99 3.25
N LEU A 165 -11.95 -19.22 3.49
CA LEU A 165 -10.72 -19.52 4.19
C LEU A 165 -10.01 -20.63 3.41
N PHE A 166 -8.71 -20.47 3.18
CA PHE A 166 -7.88 -21.48 2.53
C PHE A 166 -6.58 -21.67 3.30
N VAL A 167 -6.17 -22.93 3.47
CA VAL A 167 -5.00 -23.31 4.28
C VAL A 167 -4.04 -24.10 3.40
N ILE A 168 -2.81 -23.63 3.32
CA ILE A 168 -1.70 -24.32 2.68
C ILE A 168 -0.77 -24.77 3.81
N THR A 169 -0.82 -26.06 4.17
CA THR A 169 0.07 -26.63 5.18
C THR A 169 1.46 -26.92 4.60
N PRO A 170 2.53 -27.00 5.42
CA PRO A 170 3.89 -27.24 4.92
C PRO A 170 4.02 -28.46 3.99
N ASP A 171 3.32 -29.55 4.29
CA ASP A 171 3.26 -30.77 3.48
C ASP A 171 2.61 -30.58 2.11
N LYS A 172 1.70 -29.60 1.96
CA LYS A 172 1.02 -29.28 0.70
C LYS A 172 1.78 -28.31 -0.20
N VAL A 173 2.82 -27.65 0.30
CA VAL A 173 3.55 -26.62 -0.46
C VAL A 173 4.16 -27.19 -1.74
N MET A 174 4.79 -28.37 -1.64
CA MET A 174 5.50 -29.00 -2.75
C MET A 174 4.57 -29.40 -3.91
N ASP A 175 3.32 -29.72 -3.62
CA ASP A 175 2.30 -30.05 -4.63
C ASP A 175 1.58 -28.81 -5.14
N PHE A 176 1.27 -27.86 -4.25
CA PHE A 176 0.53 -26.66 -4.59
C PHE A 176 1.34 -25.72 -5.49
N VAL A 177 2.57 -25.40 -5.10
CA VAL A 177 3.35 -24.34 -5.74
C VAL A 177 3.60 -24.60 -7.22
N PRO A 178 4.04 -25.78 -7.69
CA PRO A 178 4.28 -26.00 -9.12
C PRO A 178 3.07 -25.72 -10.01
N THR A 179 1.86 -25.92 -9.50
CA THR A 179 0.61 -25.69 -10.25
C THR A 179 0.10 -24.24 -10.18
N LEU A 180 0.68 -23.41 -9.33
CA LEU A 180 0.25 -22.03 -9.10
C LEU A 180 0.48 -21.18 -10.36
N PRO A 181 -0.58 -20.56 -10.93
CA PRO A 181 -0.42 -19.64 -12.04
C PRO A 181 0.38 -18.40 -11.65
N VAL A 182 1.35 -17.98 -12.46
CA VAL A 182 2.26 -16.86 -12.11
C VAL A 182 1.51 -15.55 -11.87
N LYS A 183 0.37 -15.35 -12.54
CA LYS A 183 -0.51 -14.17 -12.35
C LYS A 183 -1.14 -14.07 -10.96
N LYS A 184 -1.06 -15.11 -10.14
CA LYS A 184 -1.54 -15.13 -8.74
C LYS A 184 -0.44 -14.72 -7.74
N ILE A 185 0.81 -14.63 -8.19
CA ILE A 185 1.93 -14.21 -7.36
C ILE A 185 1.83 -12.70 -7.10
N ASN A 186 1.96 -12.29 -5.84
CA ASN A 186 2.06 -10.86 -5.50
C ASN A 186 3.32 -10.25 -6.15
N GLY A 187 3.15 -9.13 -6.84
CA GLY A 187 4.20 -8.48 -7.65
C GLY A 187 4.14 -8.83 -9.14
N VAL A 188 3.42 -9.88 -9.53
CA VAL A 188 3.19 -10.21 -10.95
C VAL A 188 1.93 -9.50 -11.46
N GLY A 189 2.09 -8.23 -11.83
CA GLY A 189 1.05 -7.45 -12.49
C GLY A 189 0.82 -7.85 -13.96
N PRO A 190 -0.18 -7.25 -14.65
CA PRO A 190 -0.53 -7.61 -16.04
C PRO A 190 0.64 -7.55 -17.02
N VAL A 191 1.51 -6.55 -16.88
CA VAL A 191 2.70 -6.39 -17.74
C VAL A 191 3.70 -7.53 -17.52
N THR A 192 4.03 -7.82 -16.26
CA THR A 192 4.94 -8.93 -15.93
C THR A 192 4.36 -10.27 -16.33
N ALA A 193 3.05 -10.49 -16.13
CA ALA A 193 2.36 -11.69 -16.56
C ALA A 193 2.40 -11.87 -18.09
N ALA A 194 2.21 -10.80 -18.87
CA ALA A 194 2.34 -10.85 -20.32
C ALA A 194 3.75 -11.22 -20.76
N ARG A 195 4.78 -10.60 -20.15
CA ARG A 195 6.20 -10.93 -20.42
C ARG A 195 6.56 -12.37 -20.05
N LEU A 196 6.05 -12.88 -18.93
CA LEU A 196 6.22 -14.28 -18.53
C LEU A 196 5.56 -15.23 -19.55
N LYS A 197 4.34 -14.88 -19.99
CA LYS A 197 3.62 -15.65 -21.01
C LYS A 197 4.36 -15.69 -22.35
N GLU A 198 4.93 -14.58 -22.79
CA GLU A 198 5.79 -14.52 -24.00
C GLU A 198 7.02 -15.43 -23.87
N ALA A 199 7.54 -15.62 -22.65
CA ALA A 199 8.61 -16.56 -22.35
C ALA A 199 8.13 -18.01 -22.16
N GLY A 200 6.85 -18.31 -22.40
CA GLY A 200 6.26 -19.64 -22.23
C GLY A 200 6.03 -20.05 -20.77
N ILE A 201 5.98 -19.09 -19.84
CA ILE A 201 5.84 -19.31 -18.40
C ILE A 201 4.43 -18.94 -17.97
N GLU A 202 3.64 -19.95 -17.61
CA GLU A 202 2.28 -19.74 -17.09
C GLU A 202 2.14 -20.14 -15.62
N THR A 203 2.98 -21.06 -15.15
CA THR A 203 2.98 -21.58 -13.78
C THR A 203 4.33 -21.42 -13.08
N CYS A 204 4.34 -21.51 -11.75
CA CYS A 204 5.59 -21.63 -10.98
C CYS A 204 6.40 -22.87 -11.38
N GLY A 205 5.76 -23.95 -11.82
CA GLY A 205 6.46 -25.11 -12.36
C GLY A 205 7.30 -24.77 -13.60
N ASP A 206 6.82 -23.86 -14.44
CA ASP A 206 7.54 -23.39 -15.62
C ASP A 206 8.70 -22.45 -15.24
N ILE A 207 8.54 -21.63 -14.19
CA ILE A 207 9.63 -20.82 -13.62
C ILE A 207 10.80 -21.72 -13.20
N LYS A 208 10.54 -22.86 -12.52
CA LYS A 208 11.59 -23.80 -12.12
C LYS A 208 12.37 -24.34 -13.33
N LYS A 209 11.67 -24.67 -14.43
CA LYS A 209 12.28 -25.20 -15.65
C LYS A 209 13.17 -24.17 -16.37
N LEU A 210 12.81 -22.88 -16.30
CA LEU A 210 13.58 -21.81 -16.95
C LEU A 210 14.98 -21.65 -16.32
N GLY A 211 15.06 -21.73 -14.98
CA GLY A 211 16.30 -21.57 -14.22
C GLY A 211 16.58 -20.13 -13.78
N LEU A 212 17.21 -19.98 -12.61
CA LEU A 212 17.50 -18.70 -11.94
C LEU A 212 18.24 -17.68 -12.84
N ARG A 213 19.29 -18.10 -13.55
CA ARG A 213 20.09 -17.20 -14.38
C ARG A 213 19.25 -16.52 -15.47
N LYS A 214 18.37 -17.27 -16.14
CA LYS A 214 17.48 -16.71 -17.17
C LYS A 214 16.43 -15.79 -16.55
N LEU A 215 15.89 -16.13 -15.38
CA LEU A 215 14.96 -15.26 -14.66
C LEU A 215 15.61 -13.92 -14.29
N GLN A 216 16.83 -13.93 -13.77
CA GLN A 216 17.56 -12.69 -13.45
C GLN A 216 17.87 -11.85 -14.70
N MET A 217 18.20 -12.46 -15.84
CA MET A 217 18.40 -11.72 -17.09
C MET A 217 17.12 -11.06 -17.59
N HIS A 218 15.97 -11.72 -17.48
CA HIS A 218 14.69 -11.19 -17.99
C HIS A 218 13.97 -10.26 -17.00
N PHE A 219 14.13 -10.48 -15.69
CA PHE A 219 13.34 -9.83 -14.64
C PHE A 219 14.19 -9.15 -13.56
N SER A 220 15.51 -9.05 -13.75
CA SER A 220 16.46 -8.39 -12.84
C SER A 220 16.33 -8.95 -11.41
N SER A 221 16.29 -8.09 -10.39
CA SER A 221 16.15 -8.49 -8.99
C SER A 221 14.86 -9.27 -8.71
N PHE A 222 13.79 -9.01 -9.46
CA PHE A 222 12.54 -9.76 -9.31
C PHE A 222 12.65 -11.20 -9.83
N GLY A 223 13.64 -11.50 -10.67
CA GLY A 223 13.91 -12.87 -11.14
C GLY A 223 14.28 -13.83 -10.01
N GLU A 224 15.04 -13.34 -9.02
CA GLU A 224 15.39 -14.11 -7.82
C GLU A 224 14.15 -14.34 -6.93
N THR A 225 13.34 -13.30 -6.71
CA THR A 225 12.07 -13.43 -5.99
C THR A 225 11.13 -14.44 -6.64
N LEU A 226 11.00 -14.41 -7.98
CA LEU A 226 10.21 -15.39 -8.72
C LEU A 226 10.73 -16.82 -8.56
N TRP A 227 12.06 -16.98 -8.55
CA TRP A 227 12.69 -18.28 -8.31
C TRP A 227 12.36 -18.81 -6.91
N ASP A 228 12.49 -17.99 -5.87
CA ASP A 228 12.17 -18.36 -4.50
C ASP A 228 10.70 -18.73 -4.35
N TYR A 229 9.79 -17.89 -4.87
CA TYR A 229 8.34 -18.16 -4.86
C TYR A 229 7.98 -19.43 -5.61
N ALA A 230 8.65 -19.73 -6.72
CA ALA A 230 8.45 -20.99 -7.42
C ALA A 230 8.88 -22.19 -6.58
N HIS A 231 9.80 -22.03 -5.62
CA HIS A 231 10.18 -23.05 -4.64
C HIS A 231 9.36 -22.99 -3.34
N GLY A 232 8.36 -22.11 -3.26
CA GLY A 232 7.55 -21.90 -2.05
C GLY A 232 8.30 -21.18 -0.94
N ILE A 233 9.43 -20.55 -1.26
CA ILE A 233 10.30 -19.87 -0.31
C ILE A 233 9.92 -18.39 -0.25
N ASP A 234 9.70 -17.88 0.96
CA ASP A 234 9.59 -16.46 1.26
C ASP A 234 10.05 -16.26 2.70
N ASN A 235 11.25 -15.71 2.87
CA ASN A 235 11.90 -15.55 4.16
C ASN A 235 11.53 -14.23 4.86
N ARG A 236 10.70 -13.38 4.24
CA ARG A 236 10.32 -12.09 4.83
C ARG A 236 9.52 -12.32 6.11
N ASP A 237 9.93 -11.65 7.17
CA ASP A 237 9.15 -11.55 8.40
C ASP A 237 7.92 -10.66 8.22
N VAL A 238 6.99 -10.80 9.16
CA VAL A 238 5.93 -9.82 9.37
C VAL A 238 6.57 -8.60 10.04
N VAL A 239 6.47 -7.46 9.39
CA VAL A 239 7.12 -6.21 9.79
C VAL A 239 6.10 -5.30 10.45
N THR A 240 6.25 -5.07 11.75
CA THR A 240 5.35 -4.25 12.57
C THR A 240 5.63 -2.76 12.46
N ASP A 241 6.88 -2.40 12.19
CA ASP A 241 7.35 -1.02 12.21
C ASP A 241 7.90 -0.60 10.85
N TRP A 242 7.35 0.48 10.29
CA TRP A 242 7.86 1.08 9.07
C TRP A 242 8.08 2.58 9.26
N THR A 243 9.28 3.03 8.93
CA THR A 243 9.56 4.47 8.84
C THR A 243 9.09 4.98 7.48
N ARG A 244 8.23 6.00 7.50
CA ARG A 244 7.75 6.65 6.29
C ARG A 244 8.93 7.31 5.57
N LYS A 245 9.16 6.92 4.31
CA LYS A 245 10.23 7.49 3.47
C LYS A 245 9.83 8.77 2.73
N SER A 246 8.53 8.92 2.43
CA SER A 246 8.02 10.11 1.74
C SER A 246 6.55 10.39 2.05
N LEU A 247 6.16 11.63 1.79
CA LEU A 247 4.79 12.12 1.89
C LEU A 247 4.51 13.04 0.71
N SER A 248 3.41 12.82 -0.01
CA SER A 248 3.06 13.60 -1.19
C SER A 248 1.55 13.74 -1.38
N CYS A 249 1.19 14.70 -2.23
CA CYS A 249 -0.13 14.84 -2.85
C CYS A 249 0.05 14.85 -4.38
N GLU A 250 -0.92 14.30 -5.10
CA GLU A 250 -0.92 14.31 -6.57
C GLU A 250 -2.35 14.58 -7.05
N GLN A 251 -2.50 15.47 -8.02
CA GLN A 251 -3.79 15.82 -8.60
C GLN A 251 -3.80 15.56 -10.10
N THR A 252 -4.74 14.73 -10.58
CA THR A 252 -5.04 14.63 -12.01
C THR A 252 -6.13 15.63 -12.36
N TYR A 253 -5.81 16.56 -13.26
CA TYR A 253 -6.72 17.62 -13.68
C TYR A 253 -7.72 17.13 -14.72
N MET A 254 -8.92 17.73 -14.73
CA MET A 254 -10.01 17.38 -15.64
C MET A 254 -9.65 17.61 -17.11
N SER A 255 -9.11 18.79 -17.42
CA SER A 255 -8.42 19.13 -18.66
C SER A 255 -6.91 19.07 -18.44
N ASP A 256 -6.14 18.95 -19.52
CA ASP A 256 -4.69 19.17 -19.41
C ASP A 256 -4.43 20.66 -19.16
N ILE A 257 -3.35 20.97 -18.46
CA ILE A 257 -2.84 22.32 -18.21
C ILE A 257 -1.86 22.65 -19.34
N ASP A 258 -2.14 23.71 -20.07
CA ASP A 258 -1.53 23.94 -21.38
C ASP A 258 -0.14 24.55 -21.35
N ASN A 259 0.25 25.20 -20.26
CA ASN A 259 1.51 25.96 -20.18
C ASN A 259 2.11 25.98 -18.77
N LEU A 260 3.36 26.44 -18.70
CA LEU A 260 4.14 26.51 -17.46
C LEU A 260 3.51 27.45 -16.42
N ASP A 261 3.07 28.64 -16.80
CA ASP A 261 2.51 29.62 -15.84
C ASP A 261 1.27 29.07 -15.14
N ALA A 262 0.41 28.39 -15.88
CA ALA A 262 -0.74 27.69 -15.33
C ALA A 262 -0.33 26.52 -14.42
N CYS A 263 0.76 25.82 -14.72
CA CYS A 263 1.29 24.79 -13.80
C CYS A 263 1.86 25.41 -12.51
N LEU A 264 2.56 26.54 -12.60
CA LEU A 264 3.13 27.26 -11.46
C LEU A 264 2.05 27.85 -10.55
N PHE A 265 0.91 28.21 -11.11
CA PHE A 265 -0.26 28.69 -10.37
C PHE A 265 -0.83 27.62 -9.41
N GLU A 266 -0.68 26.35 -9.73
CA GLU A 266 -1.20 25.23 -8.93
C GLU A 266 -0.34 24.88 -7.71
N VAL A 267 0.93 25.29 -7.69
CA VAL A 267 1.91 24.90 -6.66
C VAL A 267 1.45 25.27 -5.24
N PRO A 268 0.97 26.50 -4.94
CA PRO A 268 0.56 26.87 -3.59
C PRO A 268 -0.55 25.97 -3.02
N SER A 269 -1.57 25.65 -3.82
CA SER A 269 -2.68 24.80 -3.37
C SER A 269 -2.24 23.36 -3.09
N LEU A 270 -1.36 22.81 -3.92
CA LEU A 270 -0.77 21.49 -3.68
C LEU A 270 0.14 21.49 -2.44
N LEU A 271 0.84 22.60 -2.18
CA LEU A 271 1.64 22.77 -0.96
C LEU A 271 0.77 22.85 0.28
N GLU A 272 -0.37 23.54 0.26
CA GLU A 272 -1.32 23.52 1.38
C GLU A 272 -1.75 22.08 1.70
N GLU A 273 -2.13 21.31 0.68
CA GLU A 273 -2.56 19.93 0.89
C GLU A 273 -1.44 19.02 1.44
N VAL A 274 -0.21 19.15 0.92
CA VAL A 274 0.92 18.34 1.40
C VAL A 274 1.34 18.75 2.81
N THR A 275 1.23 20.04 3.15
CA THR A 275 1.53 20.59 4.48
C THR A 275 0.53 20.08 5.51
N ASP A 276 -0.76 20.13 5.20
CA ASP A 276 -1.82 19.57 6.05
C ASP A 276 -1.59 18.09 6.37
N ARG A 277 -1.20 17.32 5.35
CA ARG A 277 -0.86 15.90 5.51
C ARG A 277 0.41 15.73 6.35
N LEU A 278 1.41 16.58 6.15
CA LEU A 278 2.68 16.58 6.89
C LEU A 278 2.45 16.87 8.38
N MET A 279 1.68 17.90 8.71
CA MET A 279 1.43 18.31 10.10
C MET A 279 0.61 17.27 10.87
N ARG A 280 -0.40 16.66 10.22
CA ARG A 280 -1.13 15.52 10.81
C ARG A 280 -0.22 14.31 11.03
N PHE A 281 0.69 14.05 10.10
CA PHE A 281 1.67 12.96 10.26
C PHE A 281 2.63 13.25 11.42
N LYS A 282 3.18 14.46 11.50
CA LYS A 282 4.07 14.91 12.57
C LYS A 282 3.44 14.72 13.95
N GLN A 283 2.24 15.27 14.15
CA GLN A 283 1.51 15.13 15.41
C GLN A 283 1.31 13.66 15.81
N LYS A 284 0.91 12.81 14.85
CA LYS A 284 0.71 11.37 15.11
C LYS A 284 2.02 10.66 15.42
N HIS A 285 3.10 10.99 14.72
CA HIS A 285 4.43 10.42 14.92
C HIS A 285 4.96 10.73 16.33
N GLU A 286 4.92 12.00 16.72
CA GLU A 286 5.35 12.48 18.04
C GLU A 286 4.49 11.88 19.17
N SER A 287 3.16 11.82 19.00
CA SER A 287 2.25 11.22 19.99
C SER A 287 2.51 9.74 20.26
N LYS A 288 3.16 9.04 19.32
CA LYS A 288 3.54 7.62 19.43
C LYS A 288 4.98 7.43 19.93
N GLY A 289 5.66 8.50 20.36
CA GLY A 289 7.07 8.45 20.76
C GLY A 289 8.03 8.19 19.60
N GLY A 290 7.63 8.54 18.37
CA GLY A 290 8.51 8.41 17.22
C GLY A 290 9.73 9.33 17.34
N GLY A 291 10.90 8.82 16.93
CA GLY A 291 12.17 9.53 17.03
C GLY A 291 12.29 10.80 16.16
N PRO A 292 13.44 11.46 16.16
CA PRO A 292 13.64 12.65 15.31
C PRO A 292 13.51 12.28 13.82
N LEU A 293 12.71 13.07 13.08
CA LEU A 293 12.62 13.01 11.63
C LEU A 293 13.02 14.36 11.03
N ARG A 294 13.69 14.30 9.88
CA ARG A 294 14.07 15.48 9.09
C ARG A 294 13.64 15.33 7.64
N LEU A 295 13.36 16.46 7.00
CA LEU A 295 13.06 16.51 5.57
C LEU A 295 14.35 16.66 4.78
N LYS A 296 14.64 15.69 3.91
CA LYS A 296 15.88 15.67 3.12
C LYS A 296 15.74 16.40 1.79
N LYS A 297 14.60 16.23 1.12
CA LYS A 297 14.36 16.80 -0.22
C LYS A 297 12.88 16.91 -0.54
N GLY A 298 12.51 17.97 -1.25
CA GLY A 298 11.26 18.09 -1.98
C GLY A 298 11.37 17.47 -3.37
N PHE A 299 10.21 17.10 -3.92
CA PHE A 299 10.09 16.63 -5.29
C PHE A 299 8.80 17.11 -5.96
N ILE A 300 8.89 17.35 -7.26
CA ILE A 300 7.75 17.54 -8.16
C ILE A 300 7.66 16.35 -9.11
N LYS A 301 6.44 15.90 -9.35
CA LYS A 301 6.12 14.91 -10.37
C LYS A 301 5.13 15.50 -11.35
N LEU A 302 5.48 15.52 -12.63
CA LEU A 302 4.57 15.86 -13.72
C LEU A 302 4.22 14.60 -14.49
N LYS A 303 2.95 14.41 -14.80
CA LYS A 303 2.50 13.46 -15.83
C LYS A 303 1.91 14.26 -16.96
N PHE A 304 2.36 13.98 -18.17
CA PHE A 304 1.97 14.73 -19.36
C PHE A 304 0.78 14.09 -20.08
N HIS A 305 0.23 14.81 -21.06
CA HIS A 305 -0.87 14.34 -21.91
C HIS A 305 -0.63 12.94 -22.50
N ASN A 306 0.60 12.67 -22.95
CA ASN A 306 1.02 11.38 -23.52
C ASN A 306 1.34 10.29 -22.47
N PHE A 307 0.93 10.50 -21.21
CA PHE A 307 1.14 9.60 -20.07
C PHE A 307 2.59 9.39 -19.63
N LYS A 308 3.58 10.01 -20.30
CA LYS A 308 4.96 10.06 -19.78
C LYS A 308 4.98 10.83 -18.46
N SER A 309 5.83 10.42 -17.54
CA SER A 309 6.00 11.07 -16.24
C SER A 309 7.45 11.50 -16.05
N VAL A 310 7.64 12.66 -15.44
CA VAL A 310 8.94 13.20 -15.03
C VAL A 310 8.85 13.50 -13.55
N THR A 311 9.85 13.07 -12.78
CA THR A 311 10.03 13.47 -11.39
C THR A 311 11.35 14.24 -11.28
N VAL A 312 11.31 15.40 -10.64
CA VAL A 312 12.48 16.20 -10.29
C VAL A 312 12.51 16.33 -8.77
N GLU A 313 13.67 16.09 -8.18
CA GLU A 313 13.89 16.21 -6.74
C GLU A 313 15.24 16.90 -6.50
N LYS A 314 15.30 17.76 -5.49
CA LYS A 314 16.51 18.54 -5.17
C LYS A 314 16.71 18.54 -3.67
N THR A 315 17.87 18.09 -3.21
CA THR A 315 18.26 18.23 -1.80
C THR A 315 18.55 19.69 -1.49
N ARG A 316 18.23 20.14 -0.29
CA ARG A 316 18.69 21.42 0.25
C ARG A 316 19.64 21.18 1.42
N THR A 317 20.65 22.03 1.53
CA THR A 317 21.68 21.97 2.58
C THR A 317 21.57 23.13 3.56
N ASP A 318 20.60 24.03 3.36
CA ASP A 318 20.24 25.08 4.29
C ASP A 318 19.00 24.68 5.10
N ASP A 319 18.64 25.52 6.06
CA ASP A 319 17.61 25.19 7.06
C ASP A 319 16.18 25.33 6.54
N LEU A 320 15.96 25.60 5.24
CA LEU A 320 14.61 25.88 4.70
C LEU A 320 13.63 24.74 4.96
N LEU A 321 14.05 23.49 4.69
CA LEU A 321 13.20 22.31 4.89
C LEU A 321 13.01 21.96 6.37
N ASP A 322 14.01 22.25 7.21
CA ASP A 322 13.91 22.05 8.66
C ASP A 322 12.97 23.06 9.28
N GLN A 323 13.06 24.34 8.91
CA GLN A 323 12.12 25.39 9.32
C GLN A 323 10.69 25.08 8.86
N PHE A 324 10.54 24.56 7.64
CA PHE A 324 9.25 24.14 7.13
C PHE A 324 8.68 22.94 7.90
N TRP A 325 9.50 21.93 8.23
CA TRP A 325 9.08 20.81 9.08
C TRP A 325 8.68 21.24 10.49
N GLN A 326 9.37 22.23 11.06
CA GLN A 326 9.08 22.74 12.40
C GLN A 326 7.78 23.53 12.44
N SER A 327 7.62 24.50 11.53
CA SER A 327 6.53 25.48 11.54
C SER A 327 5.29 25.06 10.75
N GLY A 328 5.45 24.24 9.71
CA GLY A 328 4.42 24.04 8.68
C GLY A 328 4.06 25.31 7.91
N SER A 329 4.89 26.36 7.97
CA SER A 329 4.60 27.64 7.34
C SER A 329 4.99 27.64 5.86
N ILE A 330 4.04 28.00 4.99
CA ILE A 330 4.29 28.14 3.56
C ILE A 330 4.72 29.59 3.27
N ASN A 331 6.03 29.84 3.26
CA ASN A 331 6.62 31.14 2.94
C ASN A 331 6.99 31.29 1.45
N ALA A 332 7.52 32.45 1.05
CA ALA A 332 7.92 32.70 -0.34
C ALA A 332 9.03 31.75 -0.82
N ASP A 333 10.00 31.44 0.06
CA ASP A 333 11.15 30.60 -0.29
C ASP A 333 10.75 29.14 -0.55
N ILE A 334 9.82 28.58 0.23
CA ILE A 334 9.34 27.21 -0.01
C ILE A 334 8.50 27.14 -1.29
N ILE A 335 7.68 28.17 -1.57
CA ILE A 335 6.92 28.24 -2.83
C ILE A 335 7.89 28.31 -4.01
N GLU A 336 8.89 29.17 -3.95
CA GLU A 336 9.87 29.34 -5.03
C GLU A 336 10.68 28.05 -5.25
N TYR A 337 11.12 27.40 -4.17
CA TYR A 337 11.80 26.11 -4.24
C TYR A 337 11.00 25.04 -5.01
N PHE A 338 9.68 24.94 -4.79
CA PHE A 338 8.84 24.00 -5.54
C PHE A 338 8.51 24.49 -6.96
N LYS A 339 8.46 25.80 -7.21
CA LYS A 339 8.33 26.36 -8.56
C LYS A 339 9.57 26.12 -9.42
N GLU A 340 10.78 26.20 -8.84
CA GLU A 340 12.02 25.81 -9.52
C GLU A 340 11.97 24.35 -9.96
N LEU A 341 11.60 23.46 -9.04
CA LEU A 341 11.45 22.02 -9.31
C LEU A 341 10.41 21.76 -10.41
N LEU A 342 9.28 22.46 -10.39
CA LEU A 342 8.23 22.33 -11.39
C LEU A 342 8.70 22.81 -12.76
N THR A 343 9.40 23.95 -12.80
CA THR A 343 9.95 24.52 -14.02
C THR A 343 10.95 23.55 -14.66
N GLU A 344 11.88 23.00 -13.87
CA GLU A 344 12.81 21.99 -14.36
C GLU A 344 12.09 20.74 -14.87
N ALA A 345 11.08 20.25 -14.14
CA ALA A 345 10.30 19.09 -14.55
C ALA A 345 9.55 19.33 -15.88
N TYR A 346 9.00 20.53 -16.06
CA TYR A 346 8.28 20.93 -17.26
C TYR A 346 9.22 21.06 -18.47
N MET A 347 10.39 21.68 -18.29
CA MET A 347 11.37 21.88 -19.38
C MET A 347 11.92 20.56 -19.94
N ARG A 348 11.91 19.48 -19.18
CA ARG A 348 12.28 18.14 -19.66
C ARG A 348 11.29 17.57 -20.69
N ASN A 349 10.05 18.07 -20.74
CA ASN A 349 9.04 17.68 -21.71
C ASN A 349 7.92 18.74 -21.80
N PRO A 350 8.14 19.86 -22.52
CA PRO A 350 7.27 21.04 -22.49
C PRO A 350 6.00 20.84 -23.34
N ILE A 351 5.13 19.94 -22.89
CA ILE A 351 3.82 19.63 -23.48
C ILE A 351 2.74 19.74 -22.39
N PRO A 352 1.44 19.78 -22.74
CA PRO A 352 0.37 19.91 -21.75
C PRO A 352 0.44 18.86 -20.63
N VAL A 353 0.24 19.33 -19.40
CA VAL A 353 0.38 18.57 -18.16
C VAL A 353 -0.97 18.04 -17.70
N ARG A 354 -1.04 16.75 -17.43
CA ARG A 354 -2.24 16.04 -16.97
C ARG A 354 -2.35 15.95 -15.46
N LEU A 355 -1.21 15.78 -14.78
CA LEU A 355 -1.13 15.67 -13.31
C LEU A 355 0.11 16.39 -12.81
N ILE A 356 -0.07 17.06 -11.68
CA ILE A 356 1.01 17.65 -10.88
C ILE A 356 0.99 16.97 -9.51
N GLY A 357 2.17 16.59 -9.03
CA GLY A 357 2.37 16.05 -7.70
C GLY A 357 3.48 16.79 -6.98
N VAL A 358 3.24 17.10 -5.70
CA VAL A 358 4.19 17.73 -4.78
C VAL A 358 4.47 16.76 -3.66
N GLY A 359 5.73 16.62 -3.28
CA GLY A 359 6.08 15.75 -2.17
C GLY A 359 7.39 16.07 -1.51
N LEU A 360 7.57 15.41 -0.38
CA LEU A 360 8.71 15.52 0.52
C LEU A 360 9.24 14.12 0.81
N ARG A 361 10.56 14.00 0.94
CA ARG A 361 11.24 12.79 1.39
C ARG A 361 11.89 13.04 2.73
N PHE A 362 11.72 12.07 3.63
CA PHE A 362 12.39 12.06 4.90
C PHE A 362 13.83 11.56 4.73
N GLU A 363 14.70 11.98 5.64
CA GLU A 363 16.01 11.36 5.80
C GLU A 363 15.83 9.91 6.25
N GLU A 364 16.55 8.98 5.62
CA GLU A 364 16.64 7.62 6.14
C GLU A 364 17.50 7.65 7.39
N ALA A 365 17.02 7.04 8.49
CA ALA A 365 17.82 6.84 9.68
C ALA A 365 19.00 5.94 9.32
N THR A 366 20.20 6.51 9.27
CA THR A 366 21.45 5.74 9.28
C THR A 366 21.74 5.31 10.72
N PRO A 367 22.41 4.17 10.94
CA PRO A 367 22.83 3.75 12.29
C PRO A 367 23.68 4.80 13.02
N GLU A 368 24.37 5.67 12.28
CA GLU A 368 25.20 6.77 12.78
C GLU A 368 24.36 7.94 13.34
N ASN A 369 23.14 8.19 12.84
CA ASN A 369 22.30 9.30 13.30
C ASN A 369 21.57 9.01 14.63
N CYS A 370 21.74 7.82 15.21
CA CYS A 370 21.20 7.47 16.53
C CYS A 370 22.17 7.80 17.68
N SER A 371 23.46 8.03 17.42
CA SER A 371 24.43 8.34 18.48
C SER A 371 24.38 9.79 18.96
N ASP A 372 23.91 10.72 18.14
CA ASP A 372 23.89 12.16 18.47
C ASP A 372 22.67 12.57 19.32
N ALA A 373 21.85 11.61 19.75
CA ALA A 373 20.73 11.80 20.68
C ALA A 373 21.02 11.24 22.09
N GLN A 374 22.26 10.85 22.37
CA GLN A 374 22.73 10.50 23.70
C GLN A 374 23.90 11.40 24.07
N ASP A 375 23.63 12.63 24.50
CA ASP A 375 24.52 13.33 25.42
C ASP A 375 23.74 14.28 26.34
N GLU A 376 24.20 14.30 27.58
CA GLU A 376 23.77 15.09 28.75
C GLU A 376 22.53 14.62 29.55
N ILE A 377 22.66 13.45 30.17
CA ILE A 377 22.29 13.31 31.59
C ILE A 377 23.55 12.96 32.35
N ASP A 378 24.23 13.99 32.86
CA ASP A 378 25.37 13.89 33.74
C ASP A 378 24.95 13.19 35.04
N LEU A 379 25.35 11.92 35.18
CA LEU A 379 24.89 11.00 36.21
C LEU A 379 26.01 10.72 37.21
N PHE A 380 26.77 11.75 37.61
CA PHE A 380 27.70 11.68 38.74
C PHE A 380 27.83 13.02 39.47
N SER A 381 26.82 13.39 40.26
CA SER A 381 27.02 14.34 41.37
C SER A 381 25.84 14.35 42.35
N PHE A 382 25.75 13.34 43.23
CA PHE A 382 25.11 13.56 44.53
C PHE A 382 25.80 12.72 45.62
N ASP A 383 26.55 13.45 46.45
CA ASP A 383 27.09 13.01 47.74
C ASP A 383 25.98 12.53 48.67
N PHE A 384 26.19 11.40 49.35
CA PHE A 384 25.38 10.95 50.47
C PHE A 384 26.03 11.42 51.80
N PRO A 385 25.28 12.05 52.71
CA PRO A 385 25.73 12.24 54.09
C PRO A 385 25.40 11.01 54.96
N LEU A 386 26.47 10.46 55.54
CA LEU A 386 26.63 9.51 56.66
C LEU A 386 26.01 8.10 56.57
#